data_AF-A0A3M1JGW8-F1
#
_entry.id   AF-A0A3M1JGW8-F1
#
_cell.length_a   1.000
_cell.length_b   1.000
_cell.length_c   1.000
_cell.angle_alpha   90.00
_cell.angle_beta   90.00
_cell.angle_gamma   90.00
#
_symmetry.space_group_name_H-M   'P 1'
#
loop_
_entity.id
_entity.type
_entity.pdbx_description
1 polymer ?
#
loop_
_entity_poly.entity_id
_entity_poly.type
_entity_poly.pdbx_seq_one_letter_code
_entity_poly.pdbx_strand_id
1 'polypeptide(L)'
;GAPIYPPERGPEIYGGGYVAMVLYAEEKRITLKYTRDDNVINGYTVHLENVCVDPNLLALYRAQTDATGLHTTGRLPALRNNQQLGTAFRGGAKVAIRDVGSFMDPRSRKDWWVGY
;
A
#
# COMPACT_ATOMS: atom_id res chain seq x y z
N GLY A 1 -8.92 -1.11 15.39
CA GLY A 1 -10.07 -0.38 14.80
C GLY A 1 -10.71 -1.24 13.73
N ALA A 2 -11.42 -0.63 12.77
CA ALA A 2 -11.97 -1.35 11.62
C ALA A 2 -10.85 -2.01 10.79
N PRO A 3 -11.08 -3.18 10.17
CA PRO A 3 -10.09 -3.82 9.31
C PRO A 3 -9.81 -2.97 8.07
N ILE A 4 -8.57 -3.01 7.59
CA ILE A 4 -8.15 -2.36 6.35
C ILE A 4 -7.63 -3.44 5.41
N TYR A 5 -8.05 -3.32 4.16
CA TYR A 5 -7.66 -4.17 3.05
C TYR A 5 -6.99 -3.29 1.98
N PRO A 6 -6.15 -3.85 1.10
CA PRO A 6 -5.71 -3.13 -0.08
C PRO A 6 -6.94 -2.74 -0.91
N PRO A 7 -7.00 -1.51 -1.47
CA PRO A 7 -7.98 -1.18 -2.50
C PRO A 7 -8.07 -2.27 -3.58
N GLU A 8 -9.30 -2.67 -3.88
CA GLU A 8 -9.57 -3.77 -4.80
C GLU A 8 -9.08 -3.45 -6.21
N ARG A 9 -8.58 -4.47 -6.88
CA ARG A 9 -8.15 -4.39 -8.28
C ARG A 9 -8.40 -5.71 -8.98
N GLY A 10 -8.82 -5.64 -10.25
CA GLY A 10 -8.98 -6.81 -11.11
C GLY A 10 -7.63 -7.39 -11.56
N PRO A 11 -6.78 -6.62 -12.26
CA PRO A 11 -5.49 -7.13 -12.73
C PRO A 11 -4.51 -7.43 -11.59
N GLU A 12 -3.78 -8.53 -11.73
CA GLU A 12 -2.65 -8.86 -10.85
C GLU A 12 -1.42 -8.01 -11.19
N ILE A 13 -0.57 -7.74 -10.19
CA ILE A 13 0.76 -7.15 -10.45
C ILE A 13 1.76 -8.21 -10.90
N TYR A 14 1.58 -9.45 -10.43
CA TYR A 14 2.26 -10.65 -10.90
C TYR A 14 1.43 -11.88 -10.48
N GLY A 15 1.69 -13.02 -11.12
CA GLY A 15 0.92 -14.25 -10.91
C GLY A 15 0.72 -14.67 -9.45
N GLY A 16 -0.42 -15.29 -9.16
CA GLY A 16 -0.72 -15.87 -7.85
C GLY A 16 -1.67 -15.01 -7.01
N GLY A 17 -2.47 -14.14 -7.65
CA GLY A 17 -3.51 -13.34 -7.01
C GLY A 17 -3.02 -12.06 -6.35
N TYR A 18 -1.75 -11.69 -6.55
CA TYR A 18 -1.18 -10.51 -5.91
C TYR A 18 -1.55 -9.25 -6.68
N VAL A 19 -2.12 -8.27 -5.97
CA VAL A 19 -2.66 -7.04 -6.57
C VAL A 19 -1.89 -5.79 -6.17
N ALA A 20 -1.18 -5.83 -5.04
CA ALA A 20 -0.44 -4.69 -4.52
C ALA A 20 0.85 -5.12 -3.83
N MET A 21 1.96 -4.45 -4.13
CA MET A 21 3.27 -4.63 -3.51
C MET A 21 3.42 -3.66 -2.34
N VAL A 22 4.02 -4.10 -1.23
CA VAL A 22 4.30 -3.26 -0.06
C VAL A 22 5.66 -2.60 -0.25
N LEU A 23 5.66 -1.34 -0.69
CA LEU A 23 6.90 -0.55 -0.86
C LEU A 23 7.53 -0.14 0.46
N TYR A 24 6.69 0.12 1.45
CA TYR A 24 7.13 0.58 2.75
C TYR A 24 6.14 0.17 3.82
N ALA A 25 6.63 -0.27 4.97
CA ALA A 25 5.80 -0.51 6.14
C ALA A 25 6.52 -0.15 7.45
N GLU A 26 5.78 0.47 8.34
CA GLU A 26 6.10 0.60 9.76
C GLU A 26 4.83 0.31 10.58
N GLU A 27 4.91 0.33 11.90
CA GLU A 27 3.79 0.09 12.81
C GLU A 27 2.53 0.93 12.51
N LYS A 28 2.70 2.18 12.04
CA LYS A 28 1.61 3.16 11.89
C LYS A 28 1.37 3.68 10.47
N ARG A 29 2.17 3.27 9.49
CA ARG A 29 2.01 3.65 8.09
C ARG A 29 2.47 2.55 7.13
N ILE A 30 1.82 2.46 5.98
CA ILE A 30 2.13 1.49 4.93
C ILE A 30 1.93 2.13 3.56
N THR A 31 2.80 1.82 2.60
CA THR A 31 2.70 2.29 1.21
C THR A 31 2.54 1.09 0.29
N LEU A 32 1.52 1.13 -0.56
CA LEU A 32 1.17 0.08 -1.51
C LEU A 32 1.39 0.56 -2.93
N LYS A 33 1.89 -0.33 -3.79
CA LYS A 33 2.11 -0.08 -5.20
C LYS A 33 1.37 -1.10 -6.05
N TYR A 34 0.68 -0.62 -7.08
CA TYR A 34 -0.12 -1.45 -7.98
C TYR A 34 0.58 -1.70 -9.32
N THR A 35 1.91 -1.58 -9.32
CA THR A 35 2.83 -2.03 -10.38
C THR A 35 3.91 -2.91 -9.75
N ARG A 36 4.88 -3.34 -10.56
CA ARG A 36 6.04 -4.12 -10.09
C ARG A 36 7.27 -3.26 -9.81
N ASP A 37 7.14 -1.95 -9.95
CA ASP A 37 8.25 -1.02 -9.74
C ASP A 37 8.41 -0.80 -8.22
N ASP A 38 9.64 -0.86 -7.73
CA ASP A 38 9.99 -0.60 -6.33
C ASP A 38 10.09 0.89 -6.00
N ASN A 39 9.55 1.74 -6.87
CA ASN A 39 9.55 3.18 -6.74
C ASN A 39 8.15 3.77 -7.01
N VAL A 40 8.01 5.05 -6.69
CA VAL A 40 6.74 5.75 -6.81
C VAL A 40 6.59 6.53 -8.12
N ILE A 41 7.56 6.49 -9.04
CA ILE A 41 7.64 7.41 -10.19
C ILE A 41 6.42 7.28 -11.12
N ASN A 42 6.07 6.05 -11.49
CA ASN A 42 5.00 5.77 -12.44
C ASN A 42 3.98 4.80 -11.86
N GLY A 43 2.70 5.04 -12.11
CA GLY A 43 1.63 4.14 -11.72
C GLY A 43 1.20 4.28 -10.26
N TYR A 44 0.07 3.65 -9.99
CA TYR A 44 -0.72 3.90 -8.81
C TYR A 44 -0.07 3.45 -7.50
N THR A 45 0.08 4.39 -6.58
CA THR A 45 0.64 4.22 -5.24
C THR A 45 -0.34 4.76 -4.21
N VAL A 46 -0.60 3.97 -3.17
CA VAL A 46 -1.49 4.34 -2.06
C VAL A 46 -0.67 4.42 -0.79
N HIS A 47 -0.69 5.58 -0.15
CA HIS A 47 -0.05 5.84 1.13
C HIS A 47 -1.12 5.85 2.21
N LEU A 48 -0.93 5.00 3.22
CA LEU A 48 -1.81 4.87 4.37
C LEU A 48 -1.06 5.27 5.62
N GLU A 49 -1.61 6.20 6.39
CA GLU A 49 -1.13 6.54 7.73
C GLU A 49 -2.26 6.39 8.76
N ASN A 50 -1.89 6.48 10.04
CA ASN A 50 -2.81 6.33 11.16
C ASN A 50 -3.51 4.96 11.13
N VAL A 51 -2.72 3.92 10.84
CA VAL A 51 -3.14 2.51 10.86
C VAL A 51 -2.40 1.76 11.95
N CYS A 52 -2.81 0.53 12.26
CA CYS A 52 -1.99 -0.47 12.93
C CYS A 52 -1.71 -1.54 11.88
N VAL A 53 -0.51 -1.54 11.32
CA VAL A 53 -0.11 -2.55 10.33
C VAL A 53 -0.07 -3.93 10.99
N ASP A 54 -0.52 -4.96 10.28
CA ASP A 54 -0.45 -6.34 10.76
C ASP A 54 1.00 -6.69 11.16
N PRO A 55 1.25 -7.17 12.40
CA PRO A 55 2.60 -7.45 12.87
C PRO A 55 3.36 -8.49 12.04
N ASN A 56 2.66 -9.47 11.46
CA ASN A 56 3.28 -10.49 10.61
C ASN A 56 3.66 -9.90 9.26
N LEU A 57 2.82 -9.03 8.70
CA LEU A 57 3.15 -8.30 7.47
C LEU A 57 4.36 -7.38 7.68
N LEU A 58 4.39 -6.66 8.81
CA LEU A 58 5.52 -5.81 9.18
C LEU A 58 6.81 -6.61 9.40
N ALA A 59 6.71 -7.77 10.06
CA ALA A 59 7.85 -8.67 10.22
C ALA A 59 8.36 -9.19 8.87
N LEU A 60 7.47 -9.57 7.95
CA LEU A 60 7.84 -10.02 6.61
C LEU A 60 8.53 -8.91 5.81
N TYR A 61 8.02 -7.68 5.86
CA TYR A 61 8.65 -6.53 5.24
C TYR A 61 10.07 -6.30 5.79
N ARG A 62 10.21 -6.25 7.13
CA ARG A 62 11.49 -6.03 7.80
C ARG A 62 12.50 -7.14 7.51
N ALA A 63 12.06 -8.39 7.37
CA ALA A 63 12.93 -9.51 7.02
C ALA A 63 13.51 -9.41 5.59
N GLN A 64 12.91 -8.59 4.72
CA GLN A 64 13.33 -8.38 3.33
C GLN A 64 14.11 -7.07 3.15
N THR A 65 14.38 -6.34 4.23
CA THR A 65 15.17 -5.10 4.25
C THR A 65 16.41 -5.27 5.12
N ASP A 66 17.54 -4.68 4.73
CA ASP A 66 18.73 -4.61 5.59
C ASP A 66 18.65 -3.47 6.62
N ALA A 67 19.71 -3.33 7.41
CA ALA A 67 19.85 -2.27 8.41
C ALA A 67 19.86 -0.84 7.83
N THR A 68 20.09 -0.68 6.52
CA THR A 68 20.03 0.60 5.81
C THR A 68 18.67 0.86 5.16
N GLY A 69 17.75 -0.11 5.24
CA GLY A 69 16.41 -0.05 4.64
C GLY A 69 16.37 -0.48 3.17
N LEU A 70 17.49 -0.98 2.62
CA LEU A 70 17.54 -1.49 1.25
C LEU A 70 16.95 -2.90 1.16
N HIS A 71 16.26 -3.19 0.07
CA HIS A 71 15.68 -4.51 -0.17
C HIS A 71 16.77 -5.54 -0.45
N THR A 72 16.85 -6.58 0.39
CA THR A 72 17.94 -7.58 0.32
C THR A 72 17.65 -8.74 -0.62
N THR A 73 16.36 -8.99 -0.91
CA THR A 73 15.94 -10.18 -1.67
C THR A 73 15.55 -9.88 -3.12
N GLY A 74 15.61 -8.62 -3.54
CA GLY A 74 15.10 -8.16 -4.84
C GLY A 74 13.58 -8.35 -5.00
N ARG A 75 12.87 -8.65 -3.90
CA ARG A 75 11.42 -8.84 -3.85
C ARG A 75 10.89 -8.18 -2.59
N LEU A 76 9.71 -7.61 -2.72
CA LEU A 76 8.95 -7.02 -1.63
C LEU A 76 7.73 -7.88 -1.31
N PRO A 77 7.16 -7.79 -0.10
CA PRO A 77 5.91 -8.47 0.20
C PRO A 77 4.81 -7.94 -0.72
N ALA A 78 3.84 -8.78 -1.04
CA ALA A 78 2.66 -8.35 -1.77
C ALA A 78 1.39 -8.89 -1.12
N LEU A 79 0.29 -8.23 -1.42
CA LEU A 79 -1.03 -8.47 -0.87
C LEU A 79 -1.98 -8.93 -1.98
N ARG A 80 -2.91 -9.80 -1.60
CA ARG A 80 -4.08 -10.18 -2.41
C ARG A 80 -5.27 -9.29 -2.08
N ASN A 81 -6.26 -9.25 -2.98
CA ASN A 81 -7.58 -8.71 -2.62
C ASN A 81 -8.09 -9.41 -1.35
N ASN A 82 -8.78 -8.67 -0.48
CA ASN A 82 -9.33 -9.16 0.79
C ASN A 82 -8.30 -9.67 1.81
N GLN A 83 -7.00 -9.58 1.54
CA GLN A 83 -5.98 -9.84 2.54
C GLN A 83 -5.89 -8.64 3.48
N GLN A 84 -6.20 -8.85 4.76
CA GLN A 84 -6.11 -7.79 5.75
C GLN A 84 -4.65 -7.33 5.89
N LEU A 85 -4.42 -6.01 5.79
CA LEU A 85 -3.10 -5.41 5.97
C LEU A 85 -2.91 -4.78 7.35
N GLY A 86 -4.00 -4.65 8.11
CA GLY A 86 -4.00 -4.02 9.43
C GLY A 86 -5.39 -3.55 9.85
N THR A 87 -5.42 -2.60 10.78
CA THR A 87 -6.66 -1.93 11.21
C THR A 87 -6.49 -0.42 11.29
N ALA A 88 -7.58 0.34 11.20
CA ALA A 88 -7.54 1.78 11.42
C ALA A 88 -7.16 2.10 12.87
N PHE A 89 -6.28 3.09 13.05
CA PHE A 89 -6.00 3.67 14.36
C PHE A 89 -7.03 4.75 14.71
N ARG A 90 -7.00 5.25 15.95
CA ARG A 90 -7.98 6.22 16.47
C ARG A 90 -8.11 7.42 15.52
N GLY A 91 -9.36 7.78 15.19
CA GLY A 91 -9.64 8.89 14.27
C GLY A 91 -9.68 8.50 12.78
N GLY A 92 -9.47 7.21 12.46
CA GLY A 92 -9.58 6.70 11.08
C GLY A 92 -8.26 6.76 10.31
N ALA A 93 -8.16 5.96 9.25
CA ALA A 93 -6.98 5.95 8.40
C ALA A 93 -6.89 7.25 7.58
N LYS A 94 -5.66 7.73 7.37
CA LYS A 94 -5.37 8.79 6.39
C LYS A 94 -4.92 8.11 5.11
N VAL A 95 -5.47 8.55 3.99
CA VAL A 95 -5.19 7.96 2.67
C VAL A 95 -4.75 9.07 1.74
N ALA A 96 -3.60 8.90 1.11
CA ALA A 96 -3.15 9.75 0.02
C ALA A 96 -2.74 8.87 -1.15
N ILE A 97 -3.02 9.34 -2.36
CA ILE A 97 -2.81 8.56 -3.57
C ILE A 97 -1.86 9.31 -4.49
N ARG A 98 -0.96 8.58 -5.14
CA ARG A 98 -0.09 9.11 -6.18
C ARG A 98 -0.18 8.24 -7.42
N ASP A 99 -0.28 8.87 -8.58
CA ASP A 99 -0.04 8.21 -9.86
C ASP A 99 1.24 8.80 -10.48
N VAL A 100 1.15 9.49 -11.63
CA VAL A 100 2.27 10.21 -12.27
C VAL A 100 2.30 11.69 -11.88
N GLY A 101 2.50 12.01 -10.60
CA GLY A 101 2.54 13.41 -10.19
C GLY A 101 2.40 13.67 -8.70
N SER A 102 1.69 14.72 -8.35
CA SER A 102 1.40 15.14 -6.98
C SER A 102 0.48 14.16 -6.24
N PHE A 103 0.51 14.22 -4.91
CA PHE A 103 -0.48 13.55 -4.08
C PHE A 103 -1.90 14.07 -4.36
N MET A 104 -2.86 13.15 -4.35
CA MET A 104 -4.27 13.40 -4.60
C MET A 104 -5.10 12.89 -3.41
N ASP A 105 -6.19 13.60 -3.09
CA ASP A 105 -7.17 13.15 -2.10
C ASP A 105 -8.21 12.25 -2.79
N PRO A 106 -8.34 10.96 -2.40
CA PRO A 106 -9.30 10.05 -3.01
C PRO A 106 -10.77 10.44 -2.81
N ARG A 107 -11.06 11.39 -1.90
CA ARG A 107 -12.42 11.91 -1.69
C ARG A 107 -12.76 13.05 -2.65
N SER A 108 -11.77 13.60 -3.34
CA SER A 108 -11.98 14.71 -4.27
C SER A 108 -12.76 14.23 -5.49
N ARG A 109 -14.03 14.60 -5.55
CA ARG A 109 -14.92 14.32 -6.69
C ARG A 109 -14.36 14.84 -8.01
N LYS A 110 -13.82 16.07 -7.97
CA LYS A 110 -13.24 16.75 -9.13
C LYS A 110 -12.06 16.00 -9.74
N ASP A 111 -11.26 15.32 -8.90
CA ASP A 111 -9.98 14.77 -9.33
C ASP A 111 -10.03 13.26 -9.60
N TRP A 112 -11.01 12.54 -9.04
CA TRP A 112 -11.03 11.08 -9.01
C TRP A 112 -12.22 10.42 -9.69
N TRP A 113 -13.42 11.00 -9.56
CA TRP A 113 -14.65 10.26 -9.81
C TRP A 113 -15.35 10.78 -11.07
N VAL A 114 -15.39 9.93 -12.11
CA VAL A 114 -16.09 10.26 -13.35
C VAL A 114 -17.58 10.48 -13.07
N GLY A 115 -18.12 11.63 -13.49
CA GLY A 115 -19.54 11.93 -13.39
C GLY A 115 -19.99 12.59 -12.07
N TYR A 116 -19.06 13.14 -11.29
CA TYR A 116 -19.34 13.95 -10.09
C TYR A 116 -18.87 15.40 -10.22
#